data_AF-A0A2G9WX14-F1
#
_entry.id   AF-A0A2G9WX14-F1
#
_cell.length_a   1.000
_cell.length_b   1.000
_cell.length_c   1.000
_cell.angle_alpha   90.00
_cell.angle_beta   90.00
_cell.angle_gamma   90.00
#
_symmetry.space_group_name_H-M   'P 1'
#
loop_
_entity.id
_entity.type
_entity.pdbx_description
1 polymer ?
#
loop_
_entity_poly.entity_id
_entity_poly.type
_entity_poly.pdbx_seq_one_letter_code
_entity_poly.pdbx_strand_id
1 'polypeptide(L)'
;MANHRVVVVGAGFAGLQLVLDLKGAPVDITLIDRRNHHLFQPLLYQVATTLLATSEIAWPIRRLFRDRPEVKTVLGHVVGVDRQEKVVRLRDGSTIAYDTLVLATGARHAYFGHDQWEAFAPGLKTLEDATTIRRRVLLAFERAELEPDPEKRQALLTFAIIGGGPTGVELAGIIAELAHRTLVREFRSIDTRSARILLIEAGPRILPVFTPDLSEYGGRALDKLGVTVRTGVPVTDISADGVRIGEEFVPARTVLWAAGVQASRAAEWLGAPTDRAGRAIVERDLAVPGAPDIFVIGDTASVTTAEGKPVPGVAPAAKQQGAHVAKTIRSRLAGKPTPGPFAYRHQGNLATIGRSAAVVDFGWIKLKGAIAWWVWGIAHIYFLIGTRSRFAVAWSWLWIFMSGQHSARLITQKETLKEENGR
;
A
#
# COMPACT_ATOMS: atom_id res chain seq x y z
N MET A 1 2.31 -40.35 8.89
CA MET A 1 1.77 -39.32 9.79
C MET A 1 1.22 -38.20 8.92
N ALA A 2 0.04 -37.66 9.22
CA ALA A 2 -0.45 -36.49 8.50
C ALA A 2 0.50 -35.30 8.76
N ASN A 3 0.82 -34.53 7.73
CA ASN A 3 1.65 -33.34 7.90
C ASN A 3 0.90 -32.29 8.73
N HIS A 4 1.64 -31.44 9.44
CA HIS A 4 1.07 -30.38 10.26
C HIS A 4 0.40 -29.31 9.37
N ARG A 5 -0.88 -29.02 9.61
CA ARG A 5 -1.68 -28.13 8.75
C ARG A 5 -1.49 -26.67 9.15
N VAL A 6 -0.90 -25.89 8.25
CA VAL A 6 -0.72 -24.44 8.43
C VAL A 6 -1.67 -23.69 7.51
N VAL A 7 -2.62 -22.95 8.09
CA VAL A 7 -3.49 -22.04 7.33
C VAL A 7 -2.93 -20.63 7.42
N VAL A 8 -2.73 -20.00 6.27
CA VAL A 8 -2.27 -18.62 6.15
C VAL A 8 -3.34 -17.80 5.47
N VAL A 9 -3.83 -16.75 6.12
CA VAL A 9 -4.84 -15.85 5.56
C VAL A 9 -4.17 -14.54 5.14
N GLY A 10 -4.08 -14.31 3.84
CA GLY A 10 -3.45 -13.14 3.23
C GLY A 10 -2.10 -13.48 2.57
N ALA A 11 -2.01 -13.25 1.27
CA ALA A 11 -0.83 -13.41 0.43
C ALA A 11 -0.12 -12.07 0.17
N GLY A 12 -0.21 -11.13 1.12
CA GLY A 12 0.60 -9.92 1.18
C GLY A 12 2.06 -10.22 1.57
N PHE A 13 2.83 -9.18 1.90
CA PHE A 13 4.26 -9.34 2.23
C PHE A 13 4.54 -10.33 3.37
N ALA A 14 3.76 -10.28 4.45
CA ALA A 14 3.98 -11.11 5.63
C ALA A 14 3.66 -12.59 5.37
N GLY A 15 2.46 -12.88 4.87
CA GLY A 15 2.02 -14.25 4.58
C GLY A 15 2.84 -14.90 3.47
N LEU A 16 3.22 -14.14 2.44
CA LEU A 16 4.08 -14.66 1.38
C LEU A 16 5.48 -15.01 1.89
N GLN A 17 6.08 -14.14 2.71
CA GLN A 17 7.39 -14.41 3.31
C GLN A 17 7.35 -15.65 4.22
N LEU A 18 6.32 -15.77 5.06
CA LEU A 18 6.08 -16.96 5.88
C LEU A 18 6.06 -18.23 5.03
N VAL A 19 5.25 -18.28 3.97
CA VAL A 19 5.15 -19.47 3.13
C VAL A 19 6.49 -19.78 2.47
N LEU A 20 7.20 -18.77 1.95
CA LEU A 20 8.54 -18.95 1.36
C LEU A 20 9.53 -19.58 2.36
N ASP A 21 9.55 -19.10 3.60
CA ASP A 21 10.50 -19.56 4.63
C ASP A 21 10.11 -20.90 5.29
N LEU A 22 8.87 -21.36 5.09
CA LEU A 22 8.44 -22.72 5.45
C LEU A 22 8.87 -23.78 4.43
N LYS A 23 9.64 -23.44 3.38
CA LYS A 23 10.14 -24.41 2.41
C LYS A 23 10.92 -25.55 3.09
N GLY A 24 10.54 -26.78 2.76
CA GLY A 24 11.15 -28.00 3.30
C GLY A 24 10.78 -28.32 4.76
N ALA A 25 9.84 -27.60 5.36
CA ALA A 25 9.24 -28.02 6.64
C ALA A 25 8.18 -29.12 6.41
N PRO A 26 7.96 -30.04 7.37
CA PRO A 26 6.96 -31.11 7.25
C PRO A 26 5.53 -30.57 7.52
N VAL A 27 5.05 -29.69 6.64
CA VAL A 27 3.77 -28.99 6.77
C VAL A 27 2.96 -29.09 5.48
N ASP A 28 1.64 -29.10 5.62
CA ASP A 28 0.70 -28.85 4.53
C ASP A 28 0.15 -27.43 4.68
N ILE A 29 0.39 -26.57 3.69
CA ILE A 29 0.06 -25.15 3.75
C ILE A 29 -1.20 -24.87 2.94
N THR A 30 -2.21 -24.24 3.55
CA THR A 30 -3.34 -23.63 2.83
C THR A 30 -3.23 -22.11 2.90
N LEU A 31 -2.86 -21.49 1.78
CA LEU A 31 -2.78 -20.03 1.62
C LEU A 31 -4.09 -19.51 1.03
N ILE A 32 -4.85 -18.75 1.83
CA ILE A 32 -6.15 -18.19 1.47
C ILE A 32 -5.97 -16.70 1.23
N ASP A 33 -6.42 -16.20 0.08
CA ASP A 33 -6.52 -14.75 -0.18
C ASP A 33 -7.80 -14.44 -0.96
N ARG A 34 -8.37 -13.25 -0.75
CA ARG A 34 -9.52 -12.75 -1.49
C ARG A 34 -9.16 -12.29 -2.91
N ARG A 35 -7.87 -12.22 -3.22
CA ARG A 35 -7.28 -11.87 -4.52
C ARG A 35 -6.45 -13.04 -5.01
N ASN A 36 -6.40 -13.22 -6.32
CA ASN A 36 -5.62 -14.29 -6.95
C ASN A 36 -4.12 -13.95 -7.11
N HIS A 37 -3.68 -12.78 -6.67
CA HIS A 37 -2.33 -12.26 -6.90
C HIS A 37 -1.71 -11.64 -5.64
N HIS A 38 -0.39 -11.73 -5.52
CA HIS A 38 0.41 -10.89 -4.64
C HIS A 38 0.63 -9.53 -5.29
N LEU A 39 0.59 -8.45 -4.50
CA LEU A 39 0.77 -7.08 -4.97
C LEU A 39 1.98 -6.42 -4.29
N PHE A 40 2.92 -5.92 -5.09
CA PHE A 40 4.03 -5.09 -4.62
C PHE A 40 3.60 -3.64 -4.46
N GLN A 41 2.94 -3.38 -3.33
CA GLN A 41 2.38 -2.06 -3.00
C GLN A 41 3.35 -0.87 -3.12
N PRO A 42 4.67 -0.98 -2.84
CA PRO A 42 5.58 0.16 -2.94
C PRO A 42 5.66 0.82 -4.33
N LEU A 43 5.27 0.14 -5.40
CA LEU A 43 5.26 0.71 -6.77
C LEU A 43 3.84 1.01 -7.28
N LEU A 44 2.83 0.93 -6.42
CA LEU A 44 1.43 1.09 -6.81
C LEU A 44 1.11 2.49 -7.33
N TYR A 45 1.79 3.52 -6.80
CA TYR A 45 1.62 4.90 -7.25
C TYR A 45 2.07 5.09 -8.70
N GLN A 46 3.06 4.32 -9.16
CA GLN A 46 3.52 4.35 -10.55
C GLN A 46 2.50 3.69 -11.49
N VAL A 47 1.74 2.71 -11.01
CA VAL A 47 0.57 2.19 -11.73
C VAL A 47 -0.55 3.24 -11.74
N ALA A 48 -0.76 3.99 -10.66
CA ALA A 48 -1.79 5.02 -10.61
C ALA A 48 -1.58 6.15 -11.64
N THR A 49 -0.38 6.30 -12.19
CA THR A 49 -0.03 7.38 -13.14
C THR A 49 0.65 6.89 -14.41
N THR A 50 0.39 5.63 -14.79
CA THR A 50 0.80 5.04 -16.08
C THR A 50 2.29 4.85 -16.29
N LEU A 51 3.13 5.04 -15.28
CA LEU A 51 4.55 4.67 -15.37
C LEU A 51 4.70 3.15 -15.51
N LEU A 52 4.00 2.39 -14.66
CA LEU A 52 4.06 0.92 -14.68
C LEU A 52 2.72 0.29 -15.08
N ALA A 53 2.82 -0.89 -15.69
CA ALA A 53 1.69 -1.77 -15.93
C ALA A 53 1.36 -2.57 -14.66
N THR A 54 0.08 -2.95 -14.51
CA THR A 54 -0.39 -3.77 -13.38
C THR A 54 0.33 -5.11 -13.29
N SER A 55 0.64 -5.72 -14.44
CA SER A 55 1.33 -7.02 -14.56
C SER A 55 2.78 -6.99 -14.09
N GLU A 56 3.39 -5.82 -13.94
CA GLU A 56 4.78 -5.69 -13.49
C GLU A 56 4.92 -5.74 -11.96
N ILE A 57 3.84 -5.40 -11.24
CA ILE A 57 3.83 -5.31 -9.78
C ILE A 57 2.86 -6.30 -9.11
N ALA A 58 2.13 -7.09 -9.91
CA ALA A 58 1.18 -8.08 -9.43
C ALA A 58 1.41 -9.46 -10.05
N TRP A 59 1.49 -10.49 -9.21
CA TRP A 59 1.82 -11.85 -9.65
C TRP A 59 0.81 -12.87 -9.14
N PRO A 60 0.26 -13.74 -10.00
CA PRO A 60 -0.64 -14.79 -9.57
C PRO A 60 -0.03 -15.66 -8.48
N ILE A 61 -0.71 -15.80 -7.34
CA ILE A 61 -0.21 -16.56 -6.17
C ILE A 61 0.06 -18.02 -6.56
N ARG A 62 -0.84 -18.61 -7.36
CA ARG A 62 -0.68 -19.96 -7.94
C ARG A 62 0.62 -20.12 -8.70
N ARG A 63 1.03 -19.09 -9.47
CA ARG A 63 2.26 -19.13 -10.25
C ARG A 63 3.49 -19.05 -9.35
N LEU A 64 3.44 -18.27 -8.27
CA LEU A 64 4.54 -18.12 -7.31
C LEU A 64 4.88 -19.44 -6.59
N PHE A 65 3.88 -20.29 -6.38
CA PHE A 65 4.02 -21.55 -5.64
C PHE A 65 3.79 -22.80 -6.50
N ARG A 66 3.83 -22.68 -7.84
CA ARG A 66 3.55 -23.81 -8.75
C ARG A 66 4.48 -25.01 -8.55
N ASP A 67 5.71 -24.75 -8.12
CA ASP A 67 6.77 -25.75 -7.92
C ASP A 67 6.82 -26.21 -6.44
N ARG A 68 5.75 -25.96 -5.67
CA ARG A 68 5.63 -26.29 -4.24
C ARG A 68 4.36 -27.11 -3.97
N PRO A 69 4.42 -28.46 -4.09
CA PRO A 69 3.25 -29.31 -3.92
C PRO A 69 2.61 -29.25 -2.53
N GLU A 70 3.37 -28.84 -1.52
CA GLU A 70 2.91 -28.64 -0.14
C GLU A 70 2.07 -27.38 0.06
N VAL A 71 1.94 -26.52 -0.97
CA VAL A 71 1.19 -25.26 -0.89
C VAL A 71 -0.10 -25.32 -1.71
N LYS A 72 -1.23 -25.43 -1.03
CA LYS A 72 -2.57 -25.24 -1.60
C LYS A 72 -2.94 -23.77 -1.56
N THR A 73 -3.35 -23.21 -2.70
CA THR A 73 -3.84 -21.82 -2.79
C THR A 73 -5.36 -21.79 -2.97
N VAL A 74 -6.04 -20.98 -2.17
CA VAL A 74 -7.49 -20.83 -2.15
C VAL A 74 -7.84 -19.38 -2.39
N LEU A 75 -8.61 -19.13 -3.46
CA LEU A 75 -9.25 -17.82 -3.66
C LEU A 75 -10.52 -17.82 -2.81
N GLY A 76 -10.52 -17.09 -1.71
CA GLY A 76 -11.61 -17.13 -0.75
C GLY A 76 -11.63 -15.91 0.17
N HIS A 77 -12.82 -15.53 0.61
CA HIS A 77 -12.99 -14.43 1.55
C HIS A 77 -13.24 -15.01 2.94
N VAL A 78 -12.25 -14.91 3.82
CA VAL A 78 -12.39 -15.27 5.24
C VAL A 78 -13.33 -14.30 5.93
N VAL A 79 -14.27 -14.83 6.70
CA VAL A 79 -15.27 -14.04 7.45
C VAL A 79 -15.24 -14.30 8.96
N GLY A 80 -14.50 -15.32 9.41
CA GLY A 80 -14.37 -15.62 10.83
C GLY A 80 -13.37 -16.73 11.11
N VAL A 81 -13.02 -16.87 12.38
CA VAL A 81 -12.15 -17.93 12.92
C VAL A 81 -12.89 -18.56 14.09
N ASP A 82 -12.98 -19.89 14.09
CA ASP A 82 -13.44 -20.66 15.24
C ASP A 82 -12.23 -21.24 15.96
N ARG A 83 -11.95 -20.71 17.15
CA ARG A 83 -10.76 -21.09 17.95
C ARG A 83 -10.93 -22.44 18.64
N GLN A 84 -12.16 -22.86 18.92
CA GLN A 84 -12.45 -24.13 19.60
C GLN A 84 -12.35 -25.27 18.61
N GLU A 85 -13.03 -25.14 17.47
CA GLU A 85 -13.02 -26.14 16.40
C GLU A 85 -11.74 -26.09 15.54
N LYS A 86 -10.88 -25.09 15.76
CA LYS A 86 -9.67 -24.80 14.96
C LYS A 86 -9.95 -24.75 13.45
N VAL A 87 -10.95 -23.97 13.06
CA VAL A 87 -11.31 -23.75 11.64
C VAL A 87 -11.37 -22.28 11.26
N VAL A 88 -11.03 -21.99 10.01
CA VAL A 88 -11.29 -20.69 9.36
C VAL A 88 -12.58 -20.81 8.55
N ARG A 89 -13.49 -19.84 8.70
CA ARG A 89 -14.78 -19.79 7.99
C ARG A 89 -14.69 -18.87 6.76
N LEU A 90 -15.11 -19.37 5.61
CA LEU A 90 -15.19 -18.61 4.37
C LEU A 90 -16.61 -18.08 4.12
N ARG A 91 -16.71 -17.03 3.31
CA ARG A 91 -17.98 -16.36 2.97
C ARG A 91 -18.99 -17.31 2.28
N ASP A 92 -18.50 -18.31 1.56
CA ASP A 92 -19.33 -19.30 0.85
C ASP A 92 -19.86 -20.41 1.79
N GLY A 93 -19.59 -20.32 3.09
CA GLY A 93 -20.02 -21.30 4.10
C GLY A 93 -19.03 -22.44 4.30
N SER A 94 -17.98 -22.56 3.48
CA SER A 94 -16.96 -23.59 3.67
C SER A 94 -16.04 -23.28 4.85
N THR A 95 -15.43 -24.33 5.40
CA THR A 95 -14.50 -24.24 6.54
C THR A 95 -13.18 -24.93 6.23
N ILE A 96 -12.08 -24.37 6.72
CA ILE A 96 -10.73 -24.93 6.56
C ILE A 96 -10.09 -25.14 7.93
N ALA A 97 -9.84 -26.39 8.29
CA ALA A 97 -9.21 -26.77 9.56
C ALA A 97 -7.70 -26.46 9.57
N TYR A 98 -7.17 -26.14 10.74
CA TYR A 98 -5.76 -25.84 10.95
C TYR A 98 -5.21 -26.45 12.23
N ASP A 99 -3.91 -26.71 12.23
CA ASP A 99 -3.14 -26.97 13.46
C ASP A 99 -2.38 -25.70 13.87
N THR A 100 -1.99 -24.86 12.90
CA THR A 100 -1.52 -23.49 13.12
C THR A 100 -2.18 -22.51 12.15
N LEU A 101 -2.66 -21.38 12.68
CA LEU A 101 -3.28 -20.31 11.92
C LEU A 101 -2.38 -19.07 11.92
N VAL A 102 -2.16 -18.47 10.75
CA VAL A 102 -1.48 -17.18 10.62
C VAL A 102 -2.36 -16.18 9.88
N LEU A 103 -2.73 -15.10 10.56
CA LEU A 103 -3.49 -13.98 9.99
C LEU A 103 -2.54 -12.88 9.52
N ALA A 104 -2.45 -12.70 8.20
CA ALA A 104 -1.61 -11.74 7.49
C ALA A 104 -2.47 -10.86 6.55
N THR A 105 -3.66 -10.47 7.01
CA THR A 105 -4.73 -9.85 6.22
C THR A 105 -4.52 -8.37 5.92
N GLY A 106 -3.54 -7.74 6.57
CA GLY A 106 -3.13 -6.36 6.30
C GLY A 106 -4.11 -5.31 6.81
N ALA A 107 -4.07 -4.13 6.20
CA ALA A 107 -4.84 -2.96 6.57
C ALA A 107 -5.56 -2.33 5.37
N ARG A 108 -6.66 -1.62 5.66
CA ARG A 108 -7.41 -0.73 4.77
C ARG A 108 -7.10 0.75 5.10
N HIS A 109 -7.65 1.67 4.32
CA HIS A 109 -7.60 3.09 4.64
C HIS A 109 -8.43 3.40 5.89
N ALA A 110 -7.99 4.36 6.69
CA ALA A 110 -8.80 4.95 7.75
C ALA A 110 -9.24 6.35 7.32
N TYR A 111 -10.54 6.63 7.38
CA TYR A 111 -11.09 7.97 7.15
C TYR A 111 -11.43 8.68 8.47
N PHE A 112 -10.82 8.24 9.58
CA PHE A 112 -10.94 8.85 10.91
C PHE A 112 -12.39 9.09 11.38
N GLY A 113 -13.31 8.19 11.02
CA GLY A 113 -14.74 8.30 11.34
C GLY A 113 -15.60 8.86 10.20
N HIS A 114 -15.00 9.23 9.07
CA HIS A 114 -15.67 9.76 7.88
C HIS A 114 -15.63 8.78 6.70
N ASP A 115 -16.06 7.53 6.89
CA ASP A 115 -15.98 6.47 5.87
C ASP A 115 -16.70 6.86 4.55
N GLN A 116 -17.67 7.78 4.60
CA GLN A 116 -18.34 8.34 3.41
C GLN A 116 -17.39 9.07 2.44
N TRP A 117 -16.24 9.56 2.93
CA TRP A 117 -15.26 10.24 2.09
C TRP A 117 -14.60 9.32 1.06
N GLU A 118 -14.61 7.99 1.26
CA GLU A 118 -14.00 7.02 0.34
C GLU A 118 -14.54 7.14 -1.09
N ALA A 119 -15.83 7.47 -1.25
CA ALA A 119 -16.44 7.66 -2.57
C ALA A 119 -15.81 8.83 -3.35
N PHE A 120 -15.42 9.89 -2.64
CA PHE A 120 -14.92 11.14 -3.22
C PHE A 120 -13.39 11.16 -3.26
N ALA A 121 -12.74 10.61 -2.25
CA ALA A 121 -11.29 10.55 -2.09
C ALA A 121 -10.81 9.10 -1.96
N PRO A 122 -10.70 8.34 -3.06
CA PRO A 122 -10.20 6.98 -3.01
C PRO A 122 -8.74 6.96 -2.56
N GLY A 123 -8.41 5.98 -1.73
CA GLY A 123 -7.03 5.72 -1.37
C GLY A 123 -6.29 4.81 -2.35
N LEU A 124 -5.03 4.49 -2.06
CA LEU A 124 -4.14 3.70 -2.92
C LEU A 124 -3.56 2.48 -2.18
N LYS A 125 -4.33 1.38 -2.15
CA LYS A 125 -3.90 0.09 -1.55
C LYS A 125 -4.04 -1.10 -2.50
N THR A 126 -4.84 -0.96 -3.56
CA THR A 126 -5.21 -2.04 -4.46
C THR A 126 -4.91 -1.73 -5.93
N LEU A 127 -4.87 -2.75 -6.80
CA LEU A 127 -4.77 -2.52 -8.25
C LEU A 127 -5.97 -1.75 -8.78
N GLU A 128 -7.15 -2.05 -8.27
CA GLU A 128 -8.40 -1.40 -8.63
C GLU A 128 -8.35 0.09 -8.26
N ASP A 129 -7.81 0.41 -7.07
CA ASP A 129 -7.55 1.78 -6.64
C ASP A 129 -6.63 2.50 -7.63
N ALA A 130 -5.49 1.88 -7.98
CA ALA A 130 -4.54 2.47 -8.92
C ALA A 130 -5.16 2.74 -10.29
N THR A 131 -5.96 1.79 -10.81
CA THR A 131 -6.68 2.01 -12.08
C THR A 131 -7.77 3.08 -11.97
N THR A 132 -8.44 3.19 -10.82
CA THR A 132 -9.48 4.20 -10.56
C THR A 132 -8.85 5.59 -10.47
N ILE A 133 -7.74 5.73 -9.75
CA ILE A 133 -7.00 6.99 -9.62
C ILE A 133 -6.47 7.42 -10.98
N ARG A 134 -5.83 6.51 -11.72
CA ARG A 134 -5.38 6.74 -13.10
C ARG A 134 -6.50 7.31 -13.96
N ARG A 135 -7.66 6.65 -13.94
CA ARG A 135 -8.84 7.06 -14.68
C ARG A 135 -9.32 8.44 -14.27
N ARG A 136 -9.46 8.73 -12.98
CA ARG A 136 -9.90 10.04 -12.48
C ARG A 136 -8.94 11.15 -12.91
N VAL A 137 -7.63 10.92 -12.79
CA VAL A 137 -6.60 11.87 -13.19
C VAL A 137 -6.66 12.16 -14.69
N LEU A 138 -6.71 11.14 -15.54
CA LEU A 138 -6.78 11.35 -16.99
C LEU A 138 -8.10 12.02 -17.42
N LEU A 139 -9.24 11.57 -16.88
CA LEU A 139 -10.55 12.18 -17.17
C LEU A 139 -10.63 13.65 -16.73
N ALA A 140 -9.91 14.05 -15.68
CA ALA A 140 -9.87 15.44 -15.26
C ALA A 140 -9.28 16.35 -16.35
N PHE A 141 -8.19 15.92 -17.01
CA PHE A 141 -7.61 16.66 -18.13
C PHE A 141 -8.51 16.64 -19.37
N GLU A 142 -9.09 15.49 -19.72
CA GLU A 142 -10.03 15.37 -20.86
C GLU A 142 -11.27 16.27 -20.67
N ARG A 143 -11.82 16.32 -19.46
CA ARG A 143 -12.94 17.21 -19.14
C ARG A 143 -12.54 18.68 -19.15
N ALA A 144 -11.34 19.01 -18.67
CA ALA A 144 -10.85 20.38 -18.67
C ALA A 144 -10.65 20.91 -20.11
N GLU A 145 -10.24 20.05 -21.05
CA GLU A 145 -10.12 20.39 -22.47
C GLU A 145 -11.45 20.85 -23.09
N LEU A 146 -12.57 20.28 -22.62
CA LEU A 146 -13.91 20.53 -23.12
C LEU A 146 -14.68 21.62 -22.33
N GLU A 147 -14.19 22.03 -21.16
CA GLU A 147 -14.92 22.92 -20.26
C GLU A 147 -14.70 24.39 -20.63
N PRO A 148 -15.73 25.13 -21.09
CA PRO A 148 -15.58 26.55 -21.44
C PRO A 148 -15.47 27.48 -20.23
N ASP A 149 -16.05 27.12 -19.08
CA ASP A 149 -16.02 27.96 -17.87
C ASP A 149 -14.63 27.90 -17.20
N PRO A 150 -13.89 29.02 -17.11
CA PRO A 150 -12.54 29.03 -16.53
C PRO A 150 -12.50 28.55 -15.07
N GLU A 151 -13.52 28.81 -14.26
CA GLU A 151 -13.54 28.42 -12.85
C GLU A 151 -13.75 26.90 -12.71
N LYS A 152 -14.69 26.34 -13.47
CA LYS A 152 -14.93 24.89 -13.50
C LYS A 152 -13.73 24.15 -14.09
N ARG A 153 -13.12 24.69 -15.14
CA ARG A 153 -11.89 24.18 -15.74
C ARG A 153 -10.76 24.15 -14.70
N GLN A 154 -10.59 25.21 -13.94
CA GLN A 154 -9.56 25.24 -12.89
C GLN A 154 -9.86 24.22 -11.78
N ALA A 155 -11.12 24.02 -11.40
CA ALA A 155 -11.50 22.99 -10.43
C ALA A 155 -11.23 21.57 -10.95
N LEU A 156 -11.41 21.32 -12.25
CA LEU A 156 -11.01 20.07 -12.91
C LEU A 156 -9.50 19.87 -12.87
N LEU A 157 -8.73 20.93 -13.05
CA LEU A 157 -7.27 20.93 -12.99
C LEU A 157 -6.70 21.09 -11.56
N THR A 158 -7.53 21.00 -10.53
CA THR A 158 -7.09 21.03 -9.13
C THR A 158 -7.14 19.62 -8.53
N PHE A 159 -5.98 19.14 -8.11
CA PHE A 159 -5.75 17.82 -7.52
C PHE A 159 -5.40 17.98 -6.04
N ALA A 160 -6.22 17.42 -5.15
CA ALA A 160 -5.99 17.47 -3.71
C ALA A 160 -5.57 16.09 -3.19
N ILE A 161 -4.39 15.97 -2.61
CA ILE A 161 -3.83 14.74 -2.03
C ILE A 161 -3.78 14.91 -0.52
N ILE A 162 -4.54 14.08 0.21
CA ILE A 162 -4.66 14.17 1.66
C ILE A 162 -3.70 13.19 2.33
N GLY A 163 -2.78 13.69 3.13
CA GLY A 163 -1.76 12.92 3.86
C GLY A 163 -0.36 13.11 3.29
N GLY A 164 0.53 13.73 4.06
CA GLY A 164 1.92 14.00 3.75
C GLY A 164 2.88 12.83 4.01
N GLY A 165 2.39 11.60 4.13
CA GLY A 165 3.22 10.40 4.22
C GLY A 165 3.90 10.06 2.87
N PRO A 166 4.73 9.00 2.82
CA PRO A 166 5.39 8.57 1.59
C PRO A 166 4.44 8.44 0.40
N THR A 167 3.32 7.75 0.56
CA THR A 167 2.32 7.57 -0.50
C THR A 167 1.78 8.89 -1.07
N GLY A 168 1.48 9.87 -0.22
CA GLY A 168 0.94 11.15 -0.67
C GLY A 168 1.98 12.01 -1.36
N VAL A 169 3.22 12.02 -0.86
CA VAL A 169 4.36 12.68 -1.52
C VAL A 169 4.65 12.08 -2.88
N GLU A 170 4.62 10.74 -2.98
CA GLU A 170 4.84 10.02 -4.22
C GLU A 170 3.74 10.32 -5.25
N LEU A 171 2.47 10.29 -4.83
CA LEU A 171 1.32 10.66 -5.68
C LEU A 171 1.38 12.13 -6.13
N ALA A 172 1.64 13.07 -5.23
CA ALA A 172 1.71 14.48 -5.57
C ALA A 172 2.84 14.77 -6.58
N GLY A 173 4.04 14.21 -6.33
CA GLY A 173 5.18 14.40 -7.23
C GLY A 173 4.94 13.83 -8.62
N ILE A 174 4.35 12.64 -8.72
CA ILE A 174 4.13 11.97 -10.01
C ILE A 174 2.96 12.59 -10.80
N ILE A 175 1.93 13.10 -10.13
CA ILE A 175 0.82 13.83 -10.79
C ILE A 175 1.32 15.17 -11.31
N ALA A 176 2.11 15.91 -10.52
CA ALA A 176 2.70 17.17 -10.97
C ALA A 176 3.60 16.97 -12.19
N GLU A 177 4.37 15.89 -12.22
CA GLU A 177 5.19 15.55 -13.37
C GLU A 177 4.35 15.22 -14.62
N LEU A 178 3.31 14.40 -14.46
CA LEU A 178 2.38 14.08 -15.54
C LEU A 178 1.76 15.36 -16.12
N ALA A 179 1.27 16.25 -15.26
CA ALA A 179 0.62 17.49 -15.65
C ALA A 179 1.59 18.49 -16.31
N HIS A 180 2.72 18.76 -15.66
CA HIS A 180 3.59 19.88 -16.02
C HIS A 180 4.64 19.54 -17.09
N ARG A 181 4.83 18.24 -17.40
CA ARG A 181 5.84 17.80 -18.38
C ARG A 181 5.28 16.86 -19.42
N THR A 182 4.56 15.82 -19.00
CA THR A 182 4.19 14.73 -19.93
C THR A 182 3.01 15.12 -20.82
N LEU A 183 1.94 15.71 -20.27
CA LEU A 183 0.71 16.00 -21.01
C LEU A 183 0.73 17.32 -21.81
N VAL A 184 1.75 18.16 -21.62
CA VAL A 184 1.82 19.54 -22.15
C VAL A 184 1.60 19.61 -23.67
N ARG A 185 2.07 18.62 -24.42
CA ARG A 185 1.98 18.61 -25.89
C ARG A 185 0.77 17.82 -26.43
N GLU A 186 -0.03 17.24 -25.55
CA GLU A 186 -1.16 16.35 -25.91
C GLU A 186 -2.49 17.10 -25.92
N PHE A 187 -2.63 18.13 -25.09
CA PHE A 187 -3.79 19.00 -25.02
C PHE A 187 -3.59 20.28 -25.85
N ARG A 188 -4.68 20.85 -26.37
CA ARG A 188 -4.67 22.00 -27.31
C ARG A 188 -5.46 23.20 -26.79
N SER A 189 -6.52 22.97 -26.04
CA SER A 189 -7.42 24.01 -25.51
C SER A 189 -7.10 24.42 -24.06
N ILE A 190 -6.33 23.61 -23.34
CA ILE A 190 -5.81 23.94 -22.01
C ILE A 190 -4.28 23.89 -21.95
N ASP A 191 -3.71 24.66 -21.02
CA ASP A 191 -2.34 24.45 -20.58
C ASP A 191 -2.34 23.55 -19.34
N THR A 192 -1.91 22.30 -19.49
CA THR A 192 -1.84 21.36 -18.35
C THR A 192 -0.86 21.79 -17.25
N ARG A 193 0.04 22.75 -17.53
CA ARG A 193 0.94 23.36 -16.53
C ARG A 193 0.20 24.27 -15.54
N SER A 194 -1.04 24.63 -15.81
CA SER A 194 -1.92 25.37 -14.88
C SER A 194 -2.55 24.48 -13.80
N ALA A 195 -2.30 23.17 -13.84
CA ALA A 195 -2.78 22.25 -12.85
C ALA A 195 -2.28 22.63 -11.45
N ARG A 196 -3.18 22.65 -10.48
CA ARG A 196 -2.87 22.92 -9.07
C ARG A 196 -2.81 21.60 -8.33
N ILE A 197 -1.62 21.21 -7.88
CA ILE A 197 -1.43 20.00 -7.07
C ILE A 197 -1.22 20.42 -5.62
N LEU A 198 -2.16 20.04 -4.75
CA LEU A 198 -2.16 20.35 -3.33
C LEU A 198 -1.84 19.08 -2.54
N LEU A 199 -0.77 19.11 -1.74
CA LEU A 199 -0.48 18.07 -0.75
C LEU A 199 -0.84 18.61 0.64
N ILE A 200 -1.83 18.01 1.29
CA ILE A 200 -2.43 18.52 2.53
C ILE A 200 -2.06 17.56 3.66
N GLU A 201 -1.42 18.06 4.71
CA GLU A 201 -1.00 17.29 5.89
C GLU A 201 -1.48 17.99 7.16
N ALA A 202 -2.15 17.25 8.05
CA ALA A 202 -2.68 17.79 9.30
C ALA A 202 -1.55 18.14 10.29
N GLY A 203 -0.48 17.34 10.30
CA GLY A 203 0.71 17.57 11.11
C GLY A 203 1.59 18.71 10.58
N PRO A 204 2.64 19.09 11.34
CA PRO A 204 3.46 20.26 11.02
C PRO A 204 4.39 20.06 9.81
N ARG A 205 4.63 18.81 9.38
CA ARG A 205 5.54 18.48 8.28
C ARG A 205 5.11 17.23 7.53
N ILE A 206 5.44 17.18 6.24
CA ILE A 206 5.38 15.96 5.44
C ILE A 206 6.53 15.01 5.83
N LEU A 207 6.42 13.74 5.41
CA LEU A 207 7.39 12.69 5.65
C LEU A 207 7.85 12.62 7.12
N PRO A 208 6.92 12.61 8.10
CA PRO A 208 7.28 12.78 9.51
C PRO A 208 8.15 11.65 10.09
N VAL A 209 8.20 10.50 9.41
CA VAL A 209 9.07 9.35 9.71
C VAL A 209 10.54 9.60 9.39
N PHE A 210 10.84 10.62 8.57
CA PHE A 210 12.19 11.06 8.24
C PHE A 210 12.62 12.19 9.18
N THR A 211 13.91 12.47 9.21
CA THR A 211 14.44 13.61 9.96
C THR A 211 13.94 14.95 9.38
N PRO A 212 13.90 16.03 10.20
CA PRO A 212 13.37 17.32 9.76
C PRO A 212 14.03 17.87 8.48
N ASP A 213 15.34 17.69 8.35
CA ASP A 213 16.13 18.11 7.17
C ASP A 213 15.73 17.38 5.88
N LEU A 214 15.43 16.09 5.96
CA LEU A 214 14.94 15.30 4.82
C LEU A 214 13.49 15.66 4.48
N SER A 215 12.67 15.94 5.49
CA SER A 215 11.29 16.40 5.30
C SER A 215 11.25 17.75 4.57
N GLU A 216 12.11 18.69 4.99
CA GLU A 216 12.25 20.01 4.38
C GLU A 216 12.81 19.93 2.95
N TYR A 217 13.80 19.05 2.70
CA TYR A 217 14.24 18.74 1.34
C TYR A 217 13.08 18.21 0.48
N GLY A 218 12.25 17.31 1.02
CA GLY A 218 11.07 16.80 0.35
C GLY A 218 10.10 17.91 -0.05
N GLY A 219 9.83 18.84 0.86
CA GLY A 219 8.98 20.00 0.60
C GLY A 219 9.53 20.88 -0.53
N ARG A 220 10.82 21.23 -0.50
CA ARG A 220 11.47 22.00 -1.57
C ARG A 220 11.49 21.27 -2.91
N ALA A 221 11.64 19.94 -2.90
CA ALA A 221 11.63 19.16 -4.14
C ALA A 221 10.23 19.11 -4.76
N LEU A 222 9.17 19.00 -3.95
CA LEU A 222 7.78 19.10 -4.38
C LEU A 222 7.43 20.51 -4.91
N ASP A 223 7.87 21.55 -4.21
CA ASP A 223 7.69 22.95 -4.62
C ASP A 223 8.29 23.21 -6.01
N LYS A 224 9.50 22.72 -6.28
CA LYS A 224 10.14 22.77 -7.61
C LYS A 224 9.37 22.02 -8.70
N LEU A 225 8.51 21.07 -8.35
CA LEU A 225 7.62 20.38 -9.28
C LEU A 225 6.30 21.13 -9.48
N GLY A 226 6.05 22.22 -8.74
CA GLY A 226 4.79 22.97 -8.76
C GLY A 226 3.74 22.43 -7.80
N VAL A 227 4.12 21.61 -6.81
CA VAL A 227 3.21 21.11 -5.78
C VAL A 227 3.17 22.11 -4.62
N THR A 228 1.97 22.55 -4.27
CA THR A 228 1.73 23.36 -3.07
C THR A 228 1.52 22.45 -1.86
N VAL A 229 2.45 22.49 -0.90
CA VAL A 229 2.35 21.74 0.36
C VAL A 229 1.68 22.60 1.42
N ARG A 230 0.58 22.11 2.00
CA ARG A 230 -0.13 22.75 3.12
C ARG A 230 -0.05 21.85 4.35
N THR A 231 0.59 22.33 5.40
CA THR A 231 0.76 21.59 6.67
C THR A 231 0.02 22.28 7.81
N GLY A 232 -0.22 21.56 8.91
CA GLY A 232 -0.76 22.11 10.16
C GLY A 232 -2.27 22.33 10.19
N VAL A 233 -2.98 22.07 9.09
CA VAL A 233 -4.44 22.25 9.02
C VAL A 233 -5.09 20.95 8.51
N PRO A 234 -5.97 20.32 9.29
CA PRO A 234 -6.64 19.11 8.87
C PRO A 234 -7.74 19.40 7.83
N VAL A 235 -8.07 18.37 7.04
CA VAL A 235 -9.29 18.35 6.25
C VAL A 235 -10.48 18.14 7.17
N THR A 236 -11.53 18.93 6.97
CA THR A 236 -12.77 18.87 7.77
C THR A 236 -13.96 18.32 6.98
N ASP A 237 -13.91 18.39 5.64
CA ASP A 237 -14.94 17.81 4.78
C ASP A 237 -14.41 17.50 3.37
N ILE A 238 -15.01 16.51 2.71
CA ILE A 238 -14.72 16.11 1.32
C ILE A 238 -16.04 15.79 0.62
N SER A 239 -16.23 16.40 -0.56
CA SER A 239 -17.40 16.19 -1.42
C SER A 239 -16.98 15.97 -2.87
N ALA A 240 -17.97 15.81 -3.77
CA ALA A 240 -17.74 15.75 -5.21
C ALA A 240 -17.22 17.07 -5.82
N ASP A 241 -17.38 18.19 -5.09
CA ASP A 241 -17.00 19.53 -5.55
C ASP A 241 -15.62 19.97 -5.06
N GLY A 242 -15.09 19.35 -4.00
CA GLY A 242 -13.79 19.72 -3.48
C GLY A 242 -13.51 19.23 -2.06
N VAL A 243 -12.58 19.93 -1.43
CA VAL A 243 -12.10 19.64 -0.07
C VAL A 243 -12.16 20.88 0.79
N ARG A 244 -12.55 20.73 2.06
CA ARG A 244 -12.50 21.81 3.06
C ARG A 244 -11.29 21.63 3.97
N ILE A 245 -10.39 22.62 3.99
CA ILE A 245 -9.14 22.62 4.75
C ILE A 245 -9.29 23.67 5.85
N GLY A 246 -9.55 23.23 7.09
CA GLY A 246 -10.03 24.12 8.13
C GLY A 246 -11.37 24.76 7.71
N GLU A 247 -11.36 26.08 7.50
CA GLU A 247 -12.52 26.84 7.04
C GLU A 247 -12.55 27.10 5.52
N GLU A 248 -11.39 26.99 4.84
CA GLU A 248 -11.26 27.27 3.41
C GLU A 248 -11.81 26.10 2.58
N PHE A 249 -12.72 26.40 1.65
CA PHE A 249 -13.14 25.44 0.64
C PHE A 249 -12.27 25.57 -0.61
N VAL A 250 -11.73 24.44 -1.07
CA VAL A 250 -10.92 24.36 -2.29
C VAL A 250 -11.68 23.52 -3.33
N PRO A 251 -12.16 24.13 -4.42
CA PRO A 251 -12.77 23.41 -5.53
C PRO A 251 -11.76 22.46 -6.17
N ALA A 252 -12.09 21.17 -6.20
CA ALA A 252 -11.22 20.13 -6.75
C ALA A 252 -12.07 18.93 -7.20
N ARG A 253 -11.91 18.52 -8.46
CA ARG A 253 -12.65 17.36 -9.00
C ARG A 253 -11.92 16.04 -8.82
N THR A 254 -10.64 16.09 -8.42
CA THR A 254 -9.85 14.91 -8.06
C THR A 254 -9.27 15.07 -6.67
N VAL A 255 -9.90 14.44 -5.68
CA VAL A 255 -9.37 14.30 -4.32
C VAL A 255 -8.86 12.87 -4.15
N LEU A 256 -7.69 12.70 -3.53
CA LEU A 256 -7.02 11.42 -3.31
C LEU A 256 -6.64 11.28 -1.84
N TRP A 257 -6.85 10.09 -1.27
CA TRP A 257 -6.60 9.84 0.15
C TRP A 257 -5.33 9.00 0.37
N ALA A 258 -4.38 9.54 1.10
CA ALA A 258 -3.11 8.89 1.44
C ALA A 258 -2.80 8.95 2.95
N ALA A 259 -3.81 9.28 3.77
CA ALA A 259 -3.69 9.41 5.22
C ALA A 259 -4.30 8.20 5.95
N GLY A 260 -3.71 7.77 7.06
CA GLY A 260 -4.31 6.79 7.95
C GLY A 260 -4.42 5.36 7.41
N VAL A 261 -4.24 4.40 8.30
CA VAL A 261 -4.48 2.98 8.03
C VAL A 261 -5.30 2.39 9.16
N GLN A 262 -6.20 1.48 8.83
CA GLN A 262 -7.01 0.72 9.77
C GLN A 262 -6.78 -0.77 9.52
N ALA A 263 -6.50 -1.54 10.56
CA ALA A 263 -6.32 -2.98 10.44
C ALA A 263 -7.59 -3.66 9.90
N SER A 264 -7.41 -4.80 9.25
CA SER A 264 -8.51 -5.69 8.90
C SER A 264 -9.16 -6.32 10.16
N ARG A 265 -10.31 -6.99 9.96
CA ARG A 265 -11.16 -7.58 11.02
C ARG A 265 -10.55 -8.78 11.75
N ALA A 266 -9.26 -9.07 11.59
CA ALA A 266 -8.59 -10.21 12.20
C ALA A 266 -8.74 -10.25 13.72
N ALA A 267 -8.61 -9.09 14.39
CA ALA A 267 -8.76 -9.03 15.84
C ALA A 267 -10.19 -9.35 16.29
N GLU A 268 -11.20 -8.87 15.55
CA GLU A 268 -12.61 -9.17 15.79
C GLU A 268 -12.88 -10.67 15.68
N TRP A 269 -12.37 -11.32 14.62
CA TRP A 269 -12.51 -12.77 14.43
C TRP A 269 -11.92 -13.59 15.57
N LEU A 270 -10.90 -13.04 16.25
CA LEU A 270 -10.21 -13.71 17.35
C LEU A 270 -10.77 -13.38 18.72
N GLY A 271 -11.63 -12.35 18.83
CA GLY A 271 -11.97 -11.73 20.11
C GLY A 271 -10.75 -11.17 20.83
N ALA A 272 -9.73 -10.73 20.08
CA ALA A 272 -8.47 -10.24 20.63
C ALA A 272 -8.53 -8.74 20.93
N PRO A 273 -7.85 -8.25 21.98
CA PRO A 273 -7.77 -6.83 22.26
C PRO A 273 -7.07 -6.09 21.11
N THR A 274 -7.51 -4.85 20.84
CA THR A 274 -6.99 -4.02 19.75
C THR A 274 -6.39 -2.71 20.23
N ASP A 275 -5.43 -2.19 19.46
CA ASP A 275 -5.07 -0.77 19.58
C ASP A 275 -6.06 0.16 18.86
N ARG A 276 -5.78 1.47 18.87
CA ARG A 276 -6.63 2.50 18.24
C ARG A 276 -6.80 2.33 16.73
N ALA A 277 -5.88 1.65 16.05
CA ALA A 277 -5.94 1.39 14.61
C ALA A 277 -6.65 0.05 14.31
N GLY A 278 -7.17 -0.64 15.32
CA GLY A 278 -7.82 -1.95 15.19
C GLY A 278 -6.86 -3.13 15.06
N ARG A 279 -5.55 -2.91 15.25
CA ARG A 279 -4.54 -3.98 15.15
C ARG A 279 -4.64 -4.90 16.36
N ALA A 280 -4.58 -6.21 16.13
CA ALA A 280 -4.61 -7.20 17.21
C ALA A 280 -3.36 -7.07 18.06
N ILE A 281 -3.50 -6.89 19.37
CA ILE A 281 -2.38 -6.90 20.31
C ILE A 281 -1.90 -8.34 20.45
N VAL A 282 -0.64 -8.56 20.09
CA VAL A 282 0.00 -9.88 20.11
C VAL A 282 1.11 -9.94 21.16
N GLU A 283 1.47 -11.16 21.54
CA GLU A 283 2.65 -11.43 22.35
C GLU A 283 3.94 -11.08 21.60
N ARG A 284 5.06 -11.06 22.32
CA ARG A 284 6.37 -10.71 21.73
C ARG A 284 6.86 -11.73 20.69
N ASP A 285 6.29 -12.93 20.64
CA ASP A 285 6.55 -13.94 19.60
C ASP A 285 5.52 -13.90 18.46
N LEU A 286 4.66 -12.87 18.45
CA LEU A 286 3.57 -12.62 17.49
C LEU A 286 2.37 -13.56 17.62
N ALA A 287 2.33 -14.40 18.68
CA ALA A 287 1.17 -15.23 18.97
C ALA A 287 0.03 -14.40 19.58
N VAL A 288 -1.20 -14.89 19.41
CA VAL A 288 -2.37 -14.32 20.09
C VAL A 288 -2.33 -14.71 21.57
N PRO A 289 -2.55 -13.77 22.51
CA PRO A 289 -2.61 -14.09 23.94
C PRO A 289 -3.59 -15.25 24.23
N GLY A 290 -3.10 -16.28 24.93
CA GLY A 290 -3.88 -17.49 25.23
C GLY A 290 -4.18 -18.41 24.04
N ALA A 291 -3.60 -18.17 22.85
CA ALA A 291 -3.69 -19.07 21.69
C ALA A 291 -2.33 -19.19 20.98
N PRO A 292 -1.41 -20.03 21.50
CA PRO A 292 -0.05 -20.15 20.96
C PRO A 292 -0.01 -20.71 19.53
N ASP A 293 -1.08 -21.36 19.07
CA ASP A 293 -1.23 -21.91 17.71
C ASP A 293 -1.72 -20.87 16.69
N ILE A 294 -2.02 -19.63 17.12
CA ILE A 294 -2.52 -18.57 16.25
C ILE A 294 -1.56 -17.39 16.28
N PHE A 295 -1.11 -16.94 15.11
CA PHE A 295 -0.25 -15.78 14.94
C PHE A 295 -0.97 -14.69 14.17
N VAL A 296 -0.70 -13.42 14.51
CA VAL A 296 -1.10 -12.26 13.70
C VAL A 296 0.17 -11.51 13.29
N ILE A 297 0.30 -11.23 12.00
CA ILE A 297 1.49 -10.59 11.42
C ILE A 297 1.11 -9.51 10.39
N GLY A 298 2.11 -8.72 9.98
CA GLY A 298 1.96 -7.58 9.09
C GLY A 298 1.23 -6.41 9.75
N ASP A 299 0.61 -5.58 8.92
CA ASP A 299 -0.10 -4.37 9.36
C ASP A 299 -1.31 -4.64 10.29
N THR A 300 -1.71 -5.90 10.41
CA THR A 300 -2.81 -6.33 11.30
C THR A 300 -2.38 -6.56 12.75
N ALA A 301 -1.08 -6.67 13.00
CA ALA A 301 -0.52 -6.96 14.31
C ALA A 301 -0.05 -5.69 15.01
N SER A 302 -0.32 -5.58 16.30
CA SER A 302 0.27 -4.59 17.20
C SER A 302 1.30 -5.31 18.07
N VAL A 303 2.57 -5.12 17.75
CA VAL A 303 3.71 -5.64 18.49
C VAL A 303 4.66 -4.50 18.82
N THR A 304 5.23 -4.51 20.01
CA THR A 304 6.19 -3.52 20.48
C THR A 304 7.62 -4.03 20.32
N THR A 305 8.54 -3.13 19.99
CA THR A 305 9.98 -3.37 20.05
C THR A 305 10.44 -3.57 21.50
N ALA A 306 11.70 -3.96 21.70
CA ALA A 306 12.26 -4.09 23.05
C ALA A 306 12.24 -2.76 23.83
N GLU A 307 12.27 -1.64 23.11
CA GLU A 307 12.22 -0.27 23.64
C GLU A 307 10.79 0.23 23.86
N GLY A 308 9.77 -0.64 23.75
CA GLY A 308 8.37 -0.31 23.99
C GLY A 308 7.69 0.47 22.87
N LYS A 309 8.37 0.72 21.74
CA LYS A 309 7.79 1.43 20.59
C LYS A 309 6.99 0.47 19.71
N PRO A 310 5.85 0.88 19.12
CA PRO A 310 5.14 0.03 18.18
C PRO A 310 5.98 -0.20 16.92
N VAL A 311 5.99 -1.43 16.42
CA VAL A 311 6.60 -1.76 15.13
C VAL A 311 5.79 -1.09 14.01
N PRO A 312 6.46 -0.44 13.04
CA PRO A 312 5.77 0.26 11.95
C PRO A 312 5.08 -0.71 10.99
N GLY A 313 3.92 -0.30 10.46
CA GLY A 313 3.17 -1.02 9.41
C GLY A 313 3.81 -0.81 8.04
N VAL A 314 4.92 -1.49 7.78
CA VAL A 314 5.71 -1.38 6.55
C VAL A 314 6.13 -2.76 6.03
N ALA A 315 6.33 -2.87 4.72
CA ALA A 315 6.69 -4.13 4.07
C ALA A 315 7.92 -4.85 4.66
N PRO A 316 9.03 -4.16 5.02
CA PRO A 316 10.16 -4.80 5.70
C PRO A 316 9.80 -5.44 7.05
N ALA A 317 8.98 -4.78 7.86
CA ALA A 317 8.53 -5.32 9.15
C ALA A 317 7.64 -6.55 8.94
N ALA A 318 6.70 -6.45 8.00
CA ALA A 318 5.83 -7.56 7.60
C ALA A 318 6.62 -8.81 7.16
N LYS A 319 7.66 -8.63 6.33
CA LYS A 319 8.55 -9.74 5.93
C LYS A 319 9.29 -10.33 7.13
N GLN A 320 9.88 -9.50 7.98
CA GLN A 320 10.60 -9.97 9.17
C GLN A 320 9.69 -10.75 10.14
N GLN A 321 8.45 -10.31 10.32
CA GLN A 321 7.45 -11.02 11.13
C GLN A 321 7.09 -12.38 10.51
N GLY A 322 6.89 -12.44 9.18
CA GLY A 322 6.67 -13.71 8.47
C GLY A 322 7.82 -14.69 8.64
N ALA A 323 9.07 -14.22 8.49
CA ALA A 323 10.27 -15.02 8.69
C ALA A 323 10.42 -15.51 10.14
N HIS A 324 10.07 -14.65 11.11
CA HIS A 324 10.09 -15.00 12.53
C HIS A 324 9.11 -16.15 12.84
N VAL A 325 7.85 -16.02 12.42
CA VAL A 325 6.82 -17.05 12.63
C VAL A 325 7.19 -18.35 11.90
N ALA A 326 7.75 -18.28 10.68
CA ALA A 326 8.24 -19.47 9.98
C ALA A 326 9.30 -20.22 10.80
N LYS A 327 10.26 -19.48 11.39
CA LYS A 327 11.29 -20.05 12.26
C LYS A 327 10.68 -20.68 13.51
N THR A 328 9.70 -20.03 14.13
CA THR A 328 8.96 -20.55 15.29
C THR A 328 8.26 -21.87 14.97
N ILE A 329 7.51 -21.93 13.88
CA ILE A 329 6.83 -23.16 13.42
C ILE A 329 7.85 -24.27 13.17
N ARG A 330 8.94 -23.99 12.45
CA ARG A 330 9.99 -24.99 12.18
C ARG A 330 10.66 -25.52 13.45
N SER A 331 10.95 -24.65 14.42
CA SER A 331 11.51 -25.06 15.71
C SER A 331 10.55 -25.98 16.46
N ARG A 332 9.26 -25.60 16.55
CA ARG A 332 8.24 -26.41 17.24
C ARG A 332 8.11 -27.81 16.64
N LEU A 333 8.02 -27.91 15.31
CA LEU A 333 7.91 -29.19 14.61
C LEU A 333 9.16 -30.06 14.73
N ALA A 334 10.34 -29.45 14.90
CA ALA A 334 11.59 -30.16 15.10
C ALA A 334 11.87 -30.51 16.57
N GLY A 335 10.97 -30.18 17.51
CA GLY A 335 11.21 -30.33 18.95
C GLY A 335 12.38 -29.47 19.46
N LYS A 336 12.72 -28.40 18.75
CA LYS A 336 13.83 -27.49 19.09
C LYS A 336 13.31 -26.27 19.85
N PRO A 337 14.16 -25.61 20.65
CA PRO A 337 13.82 -24.32 21.25
C PRO A 337 13.32 -23.33 20.19
N THR A 338 12.22 -22.65 20.51
CA THR A 338 11.70 -21.56 19.68
C THR A 338 12.68 -20.38 19.69
N PRO A 339 12.71 -19.55 18.63
CA PRO A 339 13.45 -18.30 18.70
C PRO A 339 12.95 -17.45 19.87
N GLY A 340 13.84 -16.61 20.42
CA GLY A 340 13.45 -15.59 21.40
C GLY A 340 12.51 -14.53 20.80
N PRO A 341 12.12 -13.50 21.55
CA PRO A 341 11.17 -12.47 21.13
C PRO A 341 11.44 -11.89 19.72
N PHE A 342 10.37 -11.54 19.00
CA PHE A 342 10.48 -10.78 17.76
C PHE A 342 11.17 -9.43 18.02
N ALA A 343 12.21 -9.17 17.26
CA ALA A 343 12.97 -7.92 17.30
C ALA A 343 13.04 -7.34 15.89
N TYR A 344 12.31 -6.24 15.68
CA TYR A 344 12.31 -5.54 14.40
C TYR A 344 13.67 -4.87 14.15
N ARG A 345 14.27 -5.15 12.99
CA ARG A 345 15.48 -4.48 12.51
C ARG A 345 15.10 -3.48 11.44
N HIS A 346 15.24 -2.19 11.74
CA HIS A 346 14.96 -1.13 10.78
C HIS A 346 15.94 -1.20 9.59
N GLN A 347 15.41 -1.37 8.37
CA GLN A 347 16.21 -1.50 7.14
C GLN A 347 16.40 -0.18 6.38
N GLY A 348 15.93 0.92 6.96
CA GLY A 348 15.94 2.25 6.35
C GLY A 348 14.56 2.66 5.81
N ASN A 349 14.38 3.97 5.65
CA ASN A 349 13.21 4.58 5.04
C ASN A 349 13.59 5.14 3.68
N LEU A 350 12.76 4.92 2.67
CA LEU A 350 12.95 5.45 1.33
C LEU A 350 11.62 6.02 0.83
N ALA A 351 11.65 7.20 0.22
CA ALA A 351 10.49 7.80 -0.44
C ALA A 351 10.93 8.55 -1.69
N THR A 352 10.18 8.40 -2.78
CA THR A 352 10.43 9.14 -4.02
C THR A 352 9.65 10.44 -4.11
N ILE A 353 10.21 11.39 -4.85
CA ILE A 353 9.64 12.71 -5.10
C ILE A 353 9.77 12.98 -6.61
N GLY A 354 8.75 12.57 -7.37
CA GLY A 354 8.78 12.61 -8.85
C GLY A 354 9.88 11.73 -9.48
N ARG A 355 10.25 12.00 -10.73
CA ARG A 355 11.16 11.18 -11.55
C ARG A 355 12.61 11.09 -11.12
N SER A 356 13.12 12.02 -10.31
CA SER A 356 14.58 12.20 -10.18
C SER A 356 15.04 12.70 -8.82
N ALA A 357 14.14 12.73 -7.83
CA ALA A 357 14.49 13.01 -6.46
C ALA A 357 13.92 11.91 -5.55
N ALA A 358 14.68 11.59 -4.51
CA ALA A 358 14.22 10.74 -3.42
C ALA A 358 14.90 11.19 -2.13
N VAL A 359 14.37 10.70 -1.02
CA VAL A 359 15.02 10.74 0.29
C VAL A 359 15.22 9.33 0.78
N VAL A 360 16.41 9.06 1.30
CA VAL A 360 16.78 7.77 1.89
C VAL A 360 17.41 8.03 3.25
N ASP A 361 16.93 7.30 4.25
CA ASP A 361 17.43 7.36 5.62
C ASP A 361 17.69 5.94 6.13
N PHE A 362 18.97 5.54 6.19
CA PHE A 362 19.40 4.28 6.78
C PHE A 362 19.71 4.38 8.28
N GLY A 363 19.51 5.56 8.89
CA GLY A 363 19.91 5.88 10.27
C GLY A 363 21.36 6.33 10.37
N TRP A 364 22.30 5.56 9.80
CA TRP A 364 23.74 5.88 9.80
C TRP A 364 24.18 6.69 8.57
N ILE A 365 23.45 6.57 7.46
CA ILE A 365 23.65 7.36 6.24
C ILE A 365 22.30 7.92 5.78
N LYS A 366 22.34 9.18 5.33
CA LYS A 366 21.22 9.87 4.70
C LYS A 366 21.61 10.30 3.30
N LEU A 367 20.75 10.04 2.32
CA LEU A 367 20.97 10.42 0.92
C LEU A 367 19.77 11.25 0.44
N LYS A 368 20.05 12.20 -0.47
CA LYS A 368 19.03 13.04 -1.11
C LYS A 368 19.27 13.19 -2.61
N GLY A 369 18.21 13.53 -3.35
CA GLY A 369 18.29 13.83 -4.79
C GLY A 369 18.55 12.62 -5.67
N ALA A 370 19.30 12.80 -6.76
CA ALA A 370 19.48 11.79 -7.78
C ALA A 370 20.19 10.52 -7.28
N ILE A 371 21.17 10.66 -6.36
CA ILE A 371 21.86 9.50 -5.77
C ILE A 371 20.88 8.67 -4.93
N ALA A 372 20.05 9.33 -4.12
CA ALA A 372 19.00 8.67 -3.35
C ALA A 372 17.98 7.97 -4.27
N TRP A 373 17.67 8.59 -5.42
CA TRP A 373 16.76 8.02 -6.41
C TRP A 373 17.31 6.73 -7.04
N TRP A 374 18.60 6.70 -7.38
CA TRP A 374 19.26 5.47 -7.84
C TRP A 374 19.26 4.36 -6.79
N VAL A 375 19.61 4.69 -5.54
CA VAL A 375 19.58 3.74 -4.42
C VAL A 375 18.17 3.21 -4.20
N TRP A 376 17.16 4.09 -4.24
CA TRP A 376 15.76 3.70 -4.18
C TRP A 376 15.39 2.71 -5.29
N GLY A 377 15.77 3.01 -6.54
CA GLY A 377 15.46 2.16 -7.69
C GLY A 377 16.07 0.77 -7.56
N ILE A 378 17.36 0.69 -7.21
CA ILE A 378 18.08 -0.57 -7.00
C ILE A 378 17.44 -1.37 -5.85
N ALA A 379 17.15 -0.74 -4.72
CA ALA A 379 16.54 -1.41 -3.57
C ALA A 379 15.15 -1.98 -3.92
N HIS A 380 14.31 -1.20 -4.61
CA HIS A 380 12.97 -1.65 -4.99
C HIS A 380 13.02 -2.80 -6.00
N ILE A 381 13.91 -2.72 -7.00
CA ILE A 381 14.14 -3.82 -7.93
C ILE A 381 14.60 -5.07 -7.17
N TYR A 382 15.53 -4.94 -6.22
CA TYR A 382 15.98 -6.09 -5.44
C TYR A 382 14.85 -6.75 -4.64
N PHE A 383 13.94 -5.96 -4.07
CA PHE A 383 12.81 -6.46 -3.28
C PHE A 383 11.63 -7.01 -4.09
N LEU A 384 11.58 -6.76 -5.41
CA LEU A 384 10.60 -7.38 -6.30
C LEU A 384 10.78 -8.90 -6.35
N ILE A 385 9.65 -9.59 -6.52
CA ILE A 385 9.59 -11.05 -6.53
C ILE A 385 9.81 -11.59 -7.94
N GLY A 386 10.77 -12.51 -8.06
CA GLY A 386 11.12 -13.17 -9.32
C GLY A 386 12.01 -12.31 -10.23
N THR A 387 13.03 -12.93 -10.82
CA THR A 387 14.02 -12.25 -11.68
C THR A 387 13.41 -11.60 -12.91
N ARG A 388 12.43 -12.25 -13.56
CA ARG A 388 11.75 -11.70 -14.75
C ARG A 388 11.06 -10.37 -14.47
N SER A 389 10.42 -10.23 -13.32
CA SER A 389 9.75 -8.99 -12.91
C SER A 389 10.75 -7.88 -12.64
N ARG A 390 11.90 -8.22 -12.04
CA ARG A 390 13.02 -7.29 -11.83
C ARG A 390 13.52 -6.74 -13.15
N PHE A 391 13.74 -7.61 -14.14
CA PHE A 391 14.15 -7.19 -15.49
C PHE A 391 13.07 -6.37 -16.19
N ALA A 392 11.79 -6.76 -16.10
CA ALA A 392 10.70 -6.01 -16.72
C ALA A 392 10.59 -4.59 -16.14
N VAL A 393 10.56 -4.44 -14.82
CA VAL A 393 10.49 -3.11 -14.18
C VAL A 393 11.75 -2.29 -14.47
N ALA A 394 12.94 -2.90 -14.40
CA ALA A 394 14.19 -2.21 -14.73
C ALA A 394 14.20 -1.74 -16.19
N TRP A 395 13.72 -2.58 -17.12
CA TRP A 395 13.61 -2.25 -18.53
C TRP A 395 12.57 -1.15 -18.79
N SER A 396 11.39 -1.24 -18.17
CA SER A 396 10.35 -0.22 -18.27
C SER A 396 10.85 1.13 -17.75
N TRP A 397 11.54 1.15 -16.60
CA TRP A 397 12.17 2.37 -16.09
C TRP A 397 13.27 2.89 -17.02
N LEU A 398 14.12 2.03 -17.56
CA LEU A 398 15.16 2.44 -18.53
C LEU A 398 14.53 3.02 -19.80
N TRP A 399 13.49 2.36 -20.34
CA TRP A 399 12.76 2.82 -21.51
C TRP A 399 12.08 4.16 -21.24
N ILE A 400 11.38 4.32 -20.12
CA ILE A 400 10.78 5.58 -19.70
C ILE A 400 11.86 6.65 -19.52
N PHE A 401 13.01 6.28 -18.94
CA PHE A 401 14.13 7.19 -18.75
C PHE A 401 14.63 7.74 -20.09
N MET A 402 14.86 6.87 -21.08
CA MET A 402 15.40 7.21 -22.40
C MET A 402 14.38 7.85 -23.35
N SER A 403 13.15 7.32 -23.41
CA SER A 403 12.13 7.71 -24.40
C SER A 403 11.19 8.82 -23.91
N GLY A 404 11.08 9.01 -22.59
CA GLY A 404 10.04 9.85 -22.00
C GLY A 404 8.60 9.29 -22.18
N GLN A 405 8.45 8.12 -22.79
CA GLN A 405 7.14 7.51 -23.04
C GLN A 405 6.72 6.65 -21.84
N HIS A 406 5.53 6.93 -21.32
CA HIS A 406 4.87 6.15 -20.28
C HIS A 406 4.21 4.89 -20.88
N SER A 407 3.83 3.93 -20.03
CA SER A 407 2.94 2.84 -20.45
C SER A 407 1.61 3.41 -20.98
N ALA A 408 0.84 2.59 -21.70
CA ALA A 408 -0.38 3.03 -22.37
C ALA A 408 -1.32 3.82 -21.43
N ARG A 409 -1.50 5.12 -21.72
CA ARG A 409 -2.39 6.06 -21.02
C ARG A 409 -3.83 5.88 -21.50
N LEU A 410 -4.40 4.73 -21.15
CA LEU A 410 -5.74 4.33 -21.59
C LEU A 410 -6.77 4.51 -20.47
N ILE A 411 -7.94 5.02 -20.85
CA ILE A 411 -9.14 5.07 -20.02
C ILE A 411 -9.98 3.84 -20.38
N THR A 412 -9.87 2.77 -19.59
CA THR A 412 -10.45 1.45 -19.94
C THR A 412 -11.74 1.09 -19.21
N GLN A 413 -12.16 1.88 -18.21
CA GLN A 413 -13.42 1.67 -17.49
C GLN A 413 -14.45 2.75 -17.89
N LYS A 414 -15.62 2.33 -18.37
CA LYS A 414 -16.79 3.21 -18.55
C LYS A 414 -17.20 3.79 -17.20
N GLU A 415 -17.73 5.02 -17.17
CA GLU A 415 -18.58 5.43 -16.04
C GLU A 415 -19.78 4.51 -16.06
N THR A 416 -19.76 3.44 -15.27
CA THR A 416 -21.02 3.02 -14.66
C THR A 416 -21.29 4.08 -13.61
N LEU A 417 -21.95 5.16 -14.04
CA LEU A 417 -22.84 5.87 -13.14
C LEU A 417 -23.65 4.75 -12.48
N LYS A 418 -23.50 4.55 -11.17
CA LYS A 418 -24.54 3.84 -10.44
C LYS A 418 -25.80 4.66 -10.71
N GLU A 419 -26.66 4.14 -11.56
CA GLU A 419 -28.04 4.61 -11.65
C GLU A 419 -28.64 4.38 -10.27
N GLU A 420 -28.59 5.42 -9.42
CA GLU A 420 -29.54 5.58 -8.34
C GLU A 420 -30.91 5.85 -8.98
N ASN A 421 -31.63 4.78 -9.29
CA ASN A 421 -33.01 4.51 -8.84
C ASN A 421 -33.79 3.63 -9.81
N GLY A 422 -34.35 2.55 -9.24
CA GLY A 422 -35.77 2.27 -9.41
C GLY A 422 -36.14 1.18 -10.39
N ARG A 423 -36.17 -0.07 -9.91
CA ARG A 423 -37.43 -0.80 -9.70
C ARG A 423 -37.28 -1.80 -8.56
#